data_AF-A0A4U9CUH4-F1
#
_entry.id   AF-A0A4U9CUH4-F1
#
_cell.length_a   1.000
_cell.length_b   1.000
_cell.length_c   1.000
_cell.angle_alpha   90.00
_cell.angle_beta   90.00
_cell.angle_gamma   90.00
#
_symmetry.space_group_name_H-M   'P 1'
#
loop_
_entity.id
_entity.type
_entity.pdbx_description
1 polymer ?
#
loop_
_entity_poly.entity_id
_entity_poly.type
_entity_poly.pdbx_seq_one_letter_code
_entity_poly.pdbx_strand_id
1 'polypeptide(L)'
;MNIIAITACPTGVAHTYLAEANLKKHAKKMGLNLLVETQGAVESEYLFTVDDIKLADIVLIAADKVIDMSASQVKKSFGFQSPVQLKMHQDY
;
A
#
# COMPACT_ATOMS: atom_id res chain seq x y z
N MET A 1 -0.43 5.40 14.86
CA MET A 1 -0.55 4.16 14.08
C MET A 1 0.11 4.39 12.74
N ASN A 2 1.07 3.55 12.41
CA ASN A 2 1.88 3.63 11.19
C ASN A 2 1.40 2.60 10.19
N ILE A 3 1.16 3.05 8.97
CA ILE A 3 0.66 2.23 7.88
C ILE A 3 1.64 2.36 6.72
N ILE A 4 1.98 1.24 6.11
CA ILE A 4 2.67 1.23 4.83
C ILE A 4 1.72 0.69 3.76
N ALA A 5 1.77 1.25 2.56
CA ALA A 5 0.91 0.83 1.47
C ALA A 5 1.66 0.64 0.16
N ILE A 6 1.34 -0.42 -0.58
CA ILE A 6 1.85 -0.66 -1.93
C ILE A 6 0.70 -0.43 -2.92
N THR A 7 0.91 0.38 -3.94
CA THR A 7 -0.03 0.53 -5.06
C THR A 7 0.62 0.07 -6.36
N ALA A 8 -0.08 -0.75 -7.14
CA ALA A 8 0.45 -1.23 -8.41
C ALA A 8 -0.65 -1.51 -9.43
N CYS A 9 -0.59 -0.88 -10.59
CA CYS A 9 -1.45 -1.19 -11.73
C CYS A 9 -0.58 -1.51 -12.95
N PRO A 10 -0.70 -2.71 -13.57
CA PRO A 10 0.13 -3.08 -14.72
C PRO A 10 -0.26 -2.32 -15.99
N THR A 11 -1.50 -1.83 -16.09
CA THR A 11 -2.07 -1.19 -17.28
C THR A 11 -1.90 0.34 -17.32
N GLY A 12 -1.16 0.94 -16.39
CA GLY A 12 -0.76 2.35 -16.48
C GLY A 12 -0.50 3.05 -15.14
N VAL A 13 -0.03 4.30 -15.22
CA VAL A 13 0.34 5.11 -14.04
C VAL A 13 -0.86 5.76 -13.34
N ALA A 14 -1.96 6.00 -14.05
CA ALA A 14 -3.07 6.81 -13.56
C ALA A 14 -3.72 6.23 -12.29
N HIS A 15 -4.07 4.94 -12.30
CA HIS A 15 -4.70 4.30 -11.14
C HIS A 15 -3.73 4.14 -9.97
N THR A 16 -2.44 3.90 -10.24
CA THR A 16 -1.39 3.78 -9.22
C THR A 16 -1.25 5.07 -8.41
N TYR A 17 -1.12 6.21 -9.09
CA TYR A 17 -1.02 7.53 -8.44
C TYR A 17 -2.34 8.02 -7.86
N LEU A 18 -3.47 7.68 -8.49
CA LEU A 18 -4.79 8.01 -7.94
C LEU A 18 -5.04 7.26 -6.62
N ALA A 19 -4.67 5.98 -6.56
CA ALA A 19 -4.74 5.19 -5.34
C ALA A 19 -3.85 5.79 -4.24
N GLU A 20 -2.60 6.13 -4.57
CA GLU A 20 -1.68 6.79 -3.64
C GLU A 20 -2.25 8.11 -3.11
N ALA A 21 -2.72 9.00 -4.00
CA ALA A 21 -3.26 10.30 -3.62
C ALA A 21 -4.49 10.16 -2.72
N ASN A 22 -5.38 9.20 -3.03
CA ASN A 22 -6.55 8.92 -2.21
C ASN A 22 -6.18 8.35 -0.85
N LEU A 23 -5.22 7.43 -0.77
CA LEU A 23 -4.73 6.87 0.49
C LEU A 23 -4.11 7.96 1.36
N LYS A 24 -3.21 8.79 0.82
CA LYS A 24 -2.60 9.93 1.52
C LYS A 24 -3.65 10.92 2.02
N LYS A 25 -4.66 11.23 1.20
CA LYS A 25 -5.77 12.12 1.57
C LYS A 25 -6.58 11.57 2.74
N HIS A 26 -6.90 10.27 2.75
CA HIS A 26 -7.67 9.64 3.83
C HIS A 26 -6.83 9.48 5.10
N ALA A 27 -5.58 9.04 4.98
CA ALA A 27 -4.66 8.95 6.12
C ALA A 27 -4.50 10.30 6.83
N LYS A 28 -4.30 11.39 6.06
CA LYS A 28 -4.24 12.74 6.61
C LYS A 28 -5.52 13.15 7.33
N LYS A 29 -6.69 12.83 6.78
CA LYS A 29 -8.00 13.11 7.42
C LYS A 29 -8.19 12.34 8.73
N MET A 30 -7.64 11.13 8.81
CA MET A 30 -7.75 10.25 9.99
C MET A 30 -6.61 10.45 11.00
N GLY A 31 -5.64 11.33 10.72
CA GLY A 31 -4.46 11.52 11.57
C GLY A 31 -3.53 10.30 11.62
N LEU A 32 -3.50 9.50 10.54
CA LEU A 32 -2.69 8.30 10.42
C LEU A 32 -1.37 8.61 9.70
N ASN A 33 -0.28 7.99 10.13
CA ASN A 33 1.00 8.04 9.43
C ASN A 33 0.98 7.00 8.32
N LEU A 34 1.07 7.44 7.06
CA LEU A 34 1.03 6.56 5.89
C LEU A 34 2.24 6.80 5.00
N LEU A 35 2.99 5.74 4.73
CA LEU A 35 3.99 5.68 3.67
C LEU A 35 3.44 4.87 2.50
N VAL A 36 3.66 5.31 1.26
CA VAL A 36 3.14 4.62 0.07
C VAL A 36 4.27 4.39 -0.92
N GLU A 37 4.40 3.16 -1.39
CA GLU A 37 5.29 2.74 -2.46
C GLU A 37 4.46 2.40 -3.71
N THR A 38 4.79 3.03 -4.84
CA THR A 38 4.16 2.80 -6.13
C THR A 38 5.00 1.83 -6.97
N GLN A 39 4.44 0.69 -7.36
CA GLN A 39 5.10 -0.34 -8.19
C GLN A 39 4.40 -0.50 -9.54
N GLY A 40 4.23 0.60 -10.29
CA GLY A 40 3.58 0.63 -11.61
C GLY A 40 4.57 0.69 -12.78
N ALA A 41 4.16 1.33 -13.87
CA ALA A 41 5.04 1.63 -15.01
C ALA A 41 6.11 2.69 -14.69
N VAL A 42 5.86 3.51 -13.67
CA VAL A 42 6.85 4.38 -13.03
C VAL A 42 6.93 3.94 -11.58
N GLU A 43 8.13 3.58 -11.15
CA GLU A 43 8.38 3.17 -9.78
C GLU A 43 8.48 4.36 -8.84
N SER A 44 8.24 4.13 -7.56
CA SER A 44 8.36 5.16 -6.53
C SER A 44 9.81 5.58 -6.38
N GLU A 45 10.03 6.87 -6.09
CA GLU A 45 11.33 7.36 -5.65
C GLU A 45 11.70 6.86 -4.25
N TYR A 46 10.71 6.38 -3.49
CA TYR A 46 10.90 5.88 -2.13
C TYR A 46 10.50 4.41 -2.03
N LEU A 47 11.48 3.57 -1.71
CA LEU A 47 11.28 2.18 -1.35
C LEU A 47 11.29 2.05 0.17
N PHE A 48 10.46 1.15 0.71
CA PHE A 48 10.44 0.94 2.15
C PHE A 48 11.77 0.44 2.69
N THR A 49 12.22 1.08 3.77
CA THR A 49 13.34 0.57 4.55
C THR A 49 12.89 -0.56 5.47
N VAL A 50 13.84 -1.35 5.97
CA VAL A 50 13.55 -2.40 6.97
C VAL A 50 12.90 -1.80 8.23
N ASP A 51 13.26 -0.57 8.60
CA ASP A 51 12.71 0.08 9.77
C ASP A 51 11.26 0.55 9.54
N ASP A 52 10.91 1.01 8.33
CA ASP A 52 9.51 1.32 7.98
C ASP A 52 8.61 0.10 8.15
N ILE A 53 9.09 -1.06 7.67
CA ILE A 53 8.34 -2.33 7.75
C ILE A 53 8.20 -2.79 9.20
N LYS A 54 9.25 -2.64 10.02
CA LYS A 54 9.20 -2.99 11.45
C LYS A 54 8.29 -2.08 12.26
N LEU A 55 8.24 -0.79 11.93
CA LEU A 55 7.42 0.20 12.61
C LEU A 55 5.98 0.21 12.11
N ALA A 56 5.69 -0.47 10.99
CA ALA A 56 4.35 -0.58 10.44
C ALA A 56 3.45 -1.46 11.32
N ASP A 57 2.31 -0.88 11.72
CA ASP A 57 1.23 -1.61 12.37
C ASP A 57 0.39 -2.39 11.34
N ILE A 58 0.29 -1.86 10.11
CA ILE A 58 -0.55 -2.38 9.03
C ILE A 58 0.18 -2.25 7.68
N VAL A 59 0.11 -3.29 6.86
CA VAL A 59 0.44 -3.23 5.42
C VAL A 59 -0.85 -3.26 4.60
N LEU A 60 -0.99 -2.30 3.70
CA LEU A 60 -2.08 -2.22 2.76
C LEU A 60 -1.57 -2.44 1.33
N ILE A 61 -2.15 -3.38 0.60
CA ILE A 61 -1.72 -3.67 -0.77
C ILE A 61 -2.91 -3.45 -1.70
N ALA A 62 -2.82 -2.44 -2.54
CA ALA A 62 -3.77 -2.11 -3.60
C ALA A 62 -3.11 -2.35 -4.96
N ALA A 63 -3.06 -3.61 -5.37
CA ALA A 63 -2.28 -4.03 -6.53
C ALA A 63 -3.07 -4.98 -7.44
N ASP A 64 -2.99 -4.71 -8.74
CA ASP A 64 -3.50 -5.57 -9.83
C ASP A 64 -2.42 -6.49 -10.41
N LYS A 65 -1.32 -6.68 -9.68
CA LYS A 65 -0.23 -7.62 -9.98
C LYS A 65 0.21 -8.35 -8.71
N VAL A 66 0.87 -9.48 -8.87
CA VAL A 66 1.52 -10.18 -7.74
C VAL A 66 2.65 -9.28 -7.23
N ILE A 67 2.63 -9.01 -5.93
CA ILE A 67 3.66 -8.25 -5.23
C ILE A 67 4.50 -9.24 -4.44
N ASP A 68 5.82 -9.16 -4.60
CA ASP A 68 6.74 -9.94 -3.78
C ASP A 68 6.78 -9.34 -2.37
N MET A 69 6.20 -10.08 -1.42
CA MET A 69 6.11 -9.70 -0.01
C MET A 69 7.21 -10.34 0.83
N SER A 70 8.26 -10.91 0.23
CA SER A 70 9.37 -11.53 0.97
C SER A 70 10.06 -10.57 1.95
N ALA A 71 9.98 -9.25 1.71
CA ALA A 71 10.45 -8.21 2.62
C ALA A 71 9.46 -7.88 3.78
N SER A 72 8.18 -8.24 3.67
CA SER A 72 7.10 -7.83 4.56
C SER A 72 6.88 -8.84 5.70
N GLN A 73 7.76 -8.90 6.71
CA GLN A 73 7.50 -9.63 7.96
C GLN A 73 6.48 -8.90 8.86
N VAL A 74 5.32 -8.54 8.31
CA VAL A 74 4.35 -7.70 9.04
C VAL A 74 3.26 -8.55 9.66
N LYS A 75 2.91 -8.19 10.90
CA LYS A 75 1.98 -8.92 11.77
C LYS A 75 0.56 -9.07 11.19
N LYS A 76 0.16 -8.18 10.26
CA LYS A 76 -1.13 -8.19 9.55
C LYS A 76 -0.99 -7.55 8.17
N SER A 77 -1.44 -8.24 7.12
CA SER A 77 -1.43 -7.76 5.73
C SER A 77 -2.84 -7.81 5.13
N PHE A 78 -3.25 -6.75 4.44
CA PHE A 78 -4.52 -6.70 3.71
C PHE A 78 -4.25 -6.45 2.23
N GLY A 79 -4.61 -7.42 1.37
CA GLY A 79 -4.45 -7.32 -0.08
C GLY A 79 -5.79 -7.27 -0.81
N PHE A 80 -5.87 -6.47 -1.87
CA PHE A 80 -7.03 -6.41 -2.77
C PHE A 80 -6.56 -6.46 -4.22
N GLN A 81 -7.19 -7.32 -5.04
CA GLN A 81 -7.00 -7.38 -6.50
C GLN A 81 -8.27 -6.85 -7.20
N SER A 82 -8.09 -5.83 -8.05
CA SER A 82 -9.06 -5.15 -8.92
C SER A 82 -9.93 -4.06 -8.26
N PRO A 83 -10.61 -3.19 -9.04
CA PRO A 83 -10.60 -1.76 -8.77
C PRO A 83 -11.55 -1.36 -7.65
N VAL A 84 -11.01 -0.66 -6.65
CA VAL A 84 -11.78 0.29 -5.83
C VAL A 84 -12.95 -0.35 -5.06
N GLN A 85 -12.67 -1.35 -4.23
CA GLN A 85 -13.58 -1.67 -3.12
C GLN A 85 -12.81 -2.05 -1.86
N LEU A 86 -12.78 -1.11 -0.91
CA LEU A 86 -12.34 -1.32 0.47
C LEU A 86 -13.25 -2.38 1.12
N LYS A 87 -12.85 -3.65 1.06
CA LYS A 87 -13.34 -4.67 1.98
C LYS A 87 -12.24 -4.97 2.98
N MET A 88 -12.50 -4.61 4.23
CA MET A 88 -11.70 -5.00 5.37
C MET A 88 -11.81 -6.52 5.52
N HIS A 89 -10.78 -7.25 5.10
CA HIS A 89 -10.70 -8.71 5.29
C HIS A 89 -9.94 -9.02 6.58
N GLN A 90 -10.67 -9.07 7.71
CA GLN A 90 -10.12 -9.59 8.95
C GLN A 90 -9.98 -11.11 8.83
N ASP A 91 -8.79 -11.58 8.48
CA ASP A 91 -8.45 -12.98 8.70
C ASP A 91 -7.66 -13.09 10.01
N TYR A 92 -8.24 -13.86 10.92
CA TYR A 92 -7.66 -14.41 12.15
C TYR A 92 -6.82 -15.65 11.82
#